data_AF-A0A963DWH5-F1
#
_entry.id   AF-A0A963DWH5-F1
#
_cell.length_a   1.000
_cell.length_b   1.000
_cell.length_c   1.000
_cell.angle_alpha   90.00
_cell.angle_beta   90.00
_cell.angle_gamma   90.00
#
_symmetry.space_group_name_H-M   'P 1'
#
loop_
_entity.id
_entity.type
_entity.pdbx_description
1 polymer ?
#
loop_
_entity_poly.entity_id
_entity_poly.type
_entity_poly.pdbx_seq_one_letter_code
_entity_poly.pdbx_strand_id
1 'polypeptide(L)'
;MRTSRPAAVAGSFYPSDPDELRATVEAMLGAAAPGVAPRPDDKAIIAPHAGYVYSGPIAATAYARVRARASGVRRVVLLGPAHRVGFEGVATSTFDAFETPLGRVPLDRVATATVERLPFVFPFD
;
A
#
# COMPACT_ATOMS: atom_id res chain seq x y z
N MET A 1 2.59 1.21 24.63
CA MET A 1 1.67 0.30 23.92
C MET A 1 2.06 0.31 22.45
N ARG A 2 2.27 -0.85 21.82
CA ARG A 2 2.38 -0.88 20.36
C ARG A 2 0.97 -0.86 19.79
N THR A 3 0.66 0.22 19.09
CA THR A 3 -0.67 0.60 18.61
C THR A 3 -0.75 0.45 17.10
N SER A 4 -1.87 0.86 16.50
CA SER A 4 -2.02 0.98 15.06
C SER A 4 -1.86 2.44 14.60
N ARG A 5 -1.28 2.61 13.42
CA ARG A 5 -1.12 3.93 12.78
C ARG A 5 -2.45 4.33 12.14
N PRO A 6 -3.03 5.49 12.46
CA PRO A 6 -4.30 5.91 11.87
C PRO A 6 -4.18 6.23 10.37
N ALA A 7 -5.30 6.12 9.65
CA ALA A 7 -5.42 6.49 8.25
C ALA A 7 -5.39 8.03 8.07
N ALA A 8 -4.21 8.63 8.16
CA ALA A 8 -4.03 10.09 8.29
C ALA A 8 -4.56 10.94 7.12
N VAL A 9 -4.91 10.35 5.98
CA VAL A 9 -5.41 11.06 4.78
C VAL A 9 -6.79 10.56 4.33
N ALA A 10 -7.44 9.70 5.13
CA ALA A 10 -8.83 9.34 4.90
C ALA A 10 -9.73 10.59 4.97
N GLY A 11 -10.69 10.70 4.05
CA GLY A 11 -11.56 11.86 3.90
C GLY A 11 -10.94 13.03 3.12
N SER A 12 -9.65 12.96 2.75
CA SER A 12 -9.00 13.99 1.92
C SER A 12 -8.44 13.44 0.61
N PHE A 13 -7.69 12.33 0.66
CA PHE A 13 -7.13 11.69 -0.53
C PHE A 13 -8.05 10.61 -1.10
N TYR A 14 -8.85 10.00 -0.25
CA TYR A 14 -9.81 8.96 -0.57
C TYR A 14 -10.96 8.99 0.45
N PRO A 15 -12.14 8.42 0.13
CA PRO A 15 -13.27 8.39 1.06
C PRO A 15 -12.92 7.77 2.41
N SER A 16 -13.36 8.40 3.50
CA SER A 16 -13.25 7.84 4.85
C SER A 16 -14.35 6.83 5.16
N ASP A 17 -15.48 6.89 4.44
CA ASP A 17 -16.56 5.92 4.58
C ASP A 17 -16.14 4.58 3.95
N PRO A 18 -16.27 3.45 4.66
CA PRO A 18 -15.81 2.15 4.19
C PRO A 18 -16.57 1.64 2.96
N ASP A 19 -17.87 1.94 2.86
CA ASP A 19 -18.70 1.43 1.77
C ASP A 19 -18.48 2.27 0.50
N GLU A 20 -18.36 3.59 0.64
CA GLU A 20 -17.96 4.50 -0.44
C GLU A 20 -16.56 4.16 -0.94
N LEU A 21 -15.58 3.93 -0.05
CA LEU A 21 -14.22 3.56 -0.44
C LEU A 21 -14.21 2.23 -1.20
N ARG A 22 -14.95 1.22 -0.72
CA ARG A 22 -15.04 -0.08 -1.39
C ARG A 22 -15.65 0.06 -2.79
N ALA A 23 -16.77 0.76 -2.91
CA ALA A 23 -17.42 1.00 -4.20
C ALA A 23 -16.50 1.75 -5.17
N THR A 24 -15.79 2.76 -4.68
CA THR A 24 -14.81 3.54 -5.46
C THR A 24 -13.69 2.65 -6.00
N VAL A 25 -13.09 1.82 -5.14
CA VAL A 25 -11.99 0.92 -5.53
C VAL A 25 -12.47 -0.15 -6.51
N GLU A 26 -13.61 -0.78 -6.24
CA GLU A 26 -14.19 -1.80 -7.14
C GLU A 26 -14.54 -1.23 -8.50
N ALA A 27 -15.12 -0.02 -8.56
CA ALA A 27 -15.41 0.65 -9.82
C ALA A 27 -14.14 0.91 -10.64
N MET A 28 -13.07 1.40 -10.01
CA MET A 28 -11.79 1.62 -10.68
C MET A 28 -11.13 0.32 -11.15
N LEU A 29 -11.17 -0.74 -10.33
CA LEU A 29 -10.65 -2.06 -10.69
C LEU A 29 -11.48 -2.78 -11.76
N GLY A 30 -12.78 -2.50 -11.84
CA GLY A 30 -13.68 -3.00 -12.88
C GLY A 30 -13.49 -2.29 -14.22
N ALA A 31 -13.20 -0.98 -14.19
CA ALA A 31 -12.93 -0.17 -15.37
C ALA A 31 -11.49 -0.31 -15.90
N ALA A 32 -10.57 -0.88 -15.11
CA ALA A 32 -9.19 -1.07 -15.50
C ALA A 32 -9.09 -1.94 -16.76
N ALA A 33 -8.58 -1.34 -17.85
CA ALA A 33 -8.39 -2.05 -19.11
C ALA A 33 -7.50 -3.29 -18.93
N PRO A 34 -7.83 -4.43 -19.56
CA PRO A 34 -6.96 -5.60 -19.52
C PRO A 34 -5.62 -5.25 -20.18
N GLY A 35 -4.56 -5.26 -19.37
CA GLY A 35 -3.19 -5.10 -19.83
C GLY A 35 -2.58 -6.43 -20.30
N VAL A 36 -1.27 -6.41 -20.59
CA VAL A 36 -0.50 -7.63 -20.81
C VAL A 36 -0.64 -8.56 -19.60
N ALA A 37 -0.95 -9.83 -19.85
CA ALA A 37 -1.10 -10.82 -18.79
C ALA A 37 0.18 -10.90 -17.94
N PRO A 38 0.06 -10.91 -16.60
CA PRO A 38 1.23 -10.97 -15.74
C PRO A 38 1.98 -12.30 -15.93
N ARG A 39 3.30 -12.24 -16.06
CA ARG A 39 4.16 -13.42 -16.17
C ARG A 39 4.36 -14.06 -14.80
N PRO A 40 4.59 -15.39 -14.73
CA PRO A 40 4.83 -16.12 -13.47
C PRO A 40 5.78 -15.39 -12.50
N ASP A 41 6.80 -14.74 -13.04
CA ASP A 41 7.90 -14.14 -12.27
C ASP A 41 7.70 -12.66 -11.92
N ASP A 42 6.60 -12.03 -12.34
CA ASP A 42 6.33 -10.63 -11.99
C ASP A 42 6.04 -10.53 -10.47
N LYS A 43 6.91 -9.81 -9.73
CA LYS A 43 6.83 -9.63 -8.26
C LYS A 43 6.54 -8.20 -7.80
N ALA A 44 6.54 -7.23 -8.71
CA ALA A 44 6.44 -5.81 -8.38
C ALA A 44 5.47 -5.08 -9.30
N ILE A 45 4.83 -4.06 -8.75
CA ILE A 45 4.08 -3.05 -9.48
C ILE A 45 4.56 -1.67 -9.03
N ILE A 46 4.39 -0.68 -9.91
CA ILE A 46 4.55 0.73 -9.56
C ILE A 46 3.18 1.38 -9.75
N ALA A 47 2.74 2.15 -8.75
CA ALA A 47 1.47 2.84 -8.77
C ALA A 47 1.63 4.28 -8.27
N PRO A 48 0.89 5.24 -8.84
CA PRO A 48 0.85 6.61 -8.33
C PRO A 48 0.15 6.68 -6.96
N HIS A 49 0.43 7.73 -6.19
CA HIS A 49 -0.05 7.90 -4.81
C HIS A 49 -0.72 9.26 -4.53
N ALA A 50 -1.23 9.94 -5.56
CA ALA A 50 -2.05 11.13 -5.38
C ALA A 50 -3.46 10.75 -4.86
N GLY A 51 -4.30 11.76 -4.62
CA GLY A 51 -5.71 11.53 -4.30
C GLY A 51 -6.42 10.70 -5.38
N TYR A 52 -7.36 9.85 -4.97
CA TYR A 52 -7.99 8.83 -5.84
C TYR A 52 -8.69 9.43 -7.05
N VAL A 53 -9.26 10.63 -6.93
CA VAL A 53 -9.86 11.38 -8.05
C VAL A 53 -8.86 11.62 -9.19
N TYR A 54 -7.58 11.80 -8.86
CA TYR A 54 -6.54 12.09 -9.85
C TYR A 54 -5.82 10.83 -10.33
N SER A 55 -5.44 9.95 -9.41
CA SER A 55 -4.55 8.83 -9.73
C SER A 55 -5.15 7.45 -9.55
N GLY A 56 -6.35 7.35 -8.97
CA GLY A 56 -7.02 6.07 -8.68
C GLY A 56 -7.21 5.19 -9.91
N PRO A 57 -7.77 5.70 -11.03
CA PRO A 57 -7.94 4.91 -12.25
C PRO A 57 -6.62 4.35 -12.79
N ILE A 58 -5.53 5.13 -12.74
CA ILE A 58 -4.21 4.69 -13.18
C ILE A 58 -3.65 3.63 -12.22
N ALA A 59 -3.74 3.85 -10.90
CA ALA A 59 -3.32 2.86 -9.91
C ALA A 59 -4.07 1.54 -10.07
N ALA A 60 -5.38 1.58 -10.38
CA ALA A 60 -6.19 0.39 -10.59
C ALA A 60 -5.67 -0.50 -11.75
N THR A 61 -5.09 0.08 -12.81
CA THR A 61 -4.47 -0.71 -13.89
C THR A 61 -3.28 -1.54 -13.40
N ALA A 62 -2.53 -1.05 -12.41
CA ALA A 62 -1.42 -1.78 -11.79
C ALA A 62 -1.96 -2.86 -10.83
N TYR A 63 -2.91 -2.52 -9.97
CA TYR A 63 -3.51 -3.45 -9.00
C TYR A 63 -4.35 -4.55 -9.65
N ALA A 64 -4.95 -4.32 -10.82
CA ALA A 64 -5.65 -5.36 -11.58
C ALA A 64 -4.73 -6.55 -11.92
N ARG A 65 -3.42 -6.32 -12.09
CA ARG A 65 -2.42 -7.38 -12.31
C ARG A 65 -2.15 -8.20 -11.05
N VAL A 66 -2.24 -7.57 -9.89
CA VAL A 66 -2.13 -8.25 -8.58
C VAL A 66 -3.39 -9.05 -8.29
N ARG A 67 -4.59 -8.53 -8.62
CA ARG A 67 -5.88 -9.22 -8.43
C ARG A 67 -5.88 -10.61 -9.03
N ALA A 68 -5.34 -10.78 -10.24
CA ALA A 68 -5.23 -12.07 -10.92
C ALA A 68 -4.39 -13.12 -10.17
N ARG A 69 -3.59 -12.69 -9.18
CA ARG A 69 -2.65 -13.54 -8.42
C ARG A 69 -2.83 -13.40 -6.91
N ALA A 70 -3.89 -12.71 -6.47
CA ALA A 70 -4.05 -12.30 -5.07
C ALA A 70 -4.00 -13.48 -4.10
N SER A 71 -4.56 -14.64 -4.49
CA SER A 71 -4.55 -15.87 -3.69
C SER A 71 -3.14 -16.41 -3.38
N GLY A 72 -2.14 -16.09 -4.20
CA GLY A 72 -0.74 -16.49 -3.99
C GLY A 72 0.10 -15.45 -3.21
N VAL A 73 -0.41 -14.23 -3.02
CA VAL A 73 0.35 -13.16 -2.36
C VAL A 73 0.16 -13.25 -0.85
N ARG A 74 1.24 -13.58 -0.14
CA ARG A 74 1.24 -13.72 1.33
C ARG A 74 1.78 -12.50 2.07
N ARG A 75 2.57 -11.68 1.38
CA ARG A 75 3.25 -10.50 1.93
C ARG A 75 3.37 -9.45 0.84
N VAL A 76 3.09 -8.20 1.20
CA VAL A 76 3.32 -7.03 0.35
C VAL A 76 4.41 -6.19 1.00
N VAL A 77 5.44 -5.82 0.23
CA VAL A 77 6.42 -4.82 0.62
C VAL A 77 6.03 -3.52 -0.08
N LEU A 78 5.64 -2.50 0.70
CA LEU A 78 5.24 -1.19 0.19
C LEU A 78 6.38 -0.21 0.40
N LEU A 79 6.89 0.35 -0.69
CA LEU A 79 7.94 1.38 -0.68
C LEU A 79 7.34 2.69 -1.16
N GLY A 80 7.58 3.78 -0.43
CA GLY A 80 7.11 5.11 -0.77
C GLY A 80 8.15 6.18 -0.42
N PRO A 81 8.21 7.29 -1.18
CA PRO A 81 9.11 8.38 -0.88
C PRO A 81 8.67 9.15 0.37
N ALA A 82 9.63 9.71 1.09
CA ALA A 82 9.36 10.66 2.16
C ALA A 82 9.20 12.07 1.59
N HIS A 83 8.02 12.67 1.75
CA HIS A 83 7.72 14.02 1.23
C HIS A 83 7.85 15.15 2.26
N ARG A 84 7.99 14.82 3.54
CA ARG A 84 7.94 15.80 4.65
C ARG A 84 9.21 15.90 5.47
N VAL A 85 9.89 14.77 5.66
CA VAL A 85 11.09 14.68 6.49
C VAL A 85 12.19 14.05 5.65
N GLY A 86 13.34 14.70 5.61
CA GLY A 86 14.52 14.18 4.93
C GLY A 86 15.27 13.20 5.83
N PHE A 87 15.68 12.08 5.26
CA PHE A 87 16.59 11.11 5.87
C PHE A 87 17.37 10.38 4.77
N GLU A 88 18.50 9.80 5.14
CA GLU A 88 19.29 8.93 4.27
C GLU A 88 19.02 7.46 4.63
N GLY A 89 18.67 6.64 3.65
CA GLY A 89 18.34 5.22 3.85
C GLY A 89 16.84 4.93 3.71
N VAL A 90 16.35 3.90 4.41
CA VAL A 90 14.96 3.44 4.37
C VAL A 90 14.39 3.37 5.78
N ALA A 91 13.28 4.06 5.99
CA ALA A 91 12.53 4.04 7.24
C ALA A 91 11.55 2.86 7.31
N THR A 92 11.49 2.19 8.45
CA THR A 92 10.44 1.23 8.82
C THR A 92 9.54 1.80 9.90
N SER A 93 8.30 1.31 9.99
CA SER A 93 7.37 1.74 11.04
C SER A 93 7.49 0.90 12.31
N THR A 94 7.43 1.55 13.46
CA THR A 94 7.36 0.96 14.80
C THR A 94 5.95 0.58 15.25
N PHE A 95 4.90 0.85 14.47
CA PHE A 95 3.52 0.39 14.75
C PHE A 95 3.32 -1.11 14.46
N ASP A 96 2.31 -1.75 15.05
CA ASP A 96 2.00 -3.16 14.77
C ASP A 96 1.06 -3.34 13.56
N ALA A 97 0.40 -2.27 13.13
CA ALA A 97 -0.50 -2.29 11.99
C ALA A 97 -0.80 -0.88 11.49
N PHE A 98 -1.30 -0.79 10.27
CA PHE A 98 -1.89 0.43 9.71
C PHE A 98 -3.40 0.29 9.65
N GLU A 99 -4.12 1.31 10.10
CA GLU A 99 -5.56 1.41 9.92
C GLU A 99 -5.88 1.87 8.51
N THR A 100 -6.95 1.32 7.95
CA THR A 100 -7.59 1.78 6.72
C THR A 100 -9.11 1.81 6.96
N PRO A 101 -9.90 2.58 6.19
CA PRO A 101 -11.35 2.48 6.31
C PRO A 101 -11.88 1.06 6.03
N LEU A 102 -11.17 0.24 5.23
CA LEU A 102 -11.56 -1.15 4.95
C LEU A 102 -11.08 -2.15 6.02
N GLY A 103 -10.43 -1.67 7.07
CA GLY A 103 -9.92 -2.48 8.18
C GLY A 103 -8.41 -2.38 8.39
N ARG A 104 -7.97 -3.04 9.46
CA ARG A 104 -6.59 -3.02 9.93
C ARG A 104 -5.71 -3.93 9.08
N VAL A 105 -4.56 -3.41 8.63
CA VAL A 105 -3.51 -4.17 7.92
C VAL A 105 -2.33 -4.42 8.86
N PRO A 106 -2.10 -5.67 9.30
CA PRO A 106 -1.00 -5.99 10.22
C PRO A 106 0.36 -5.83 9.52
N LEU A 107 1.34 -5.28 10.24
CA LEU A 107 2.72 -5.23 9.78
C LEU A 107 3.46 -6.53 10.14
N ASP A 108 4.20 -7.08 9.18
CA ASP A 108 5.00 -8.28 9.40
C ASP A 108 6.28 -7.95 10.18
N ARG A 109 6.20 -8.06 11.51
CA ARG A 109 7.29 -7.65 12.42
C ARG A 109 8.55 -8.49 12.27
N VAL A 110 8.40 -9.76 11.90
CA VAL A 110 9.56 -10.63 11.65
C VAL A 110 10.29 -10.18 10.40
N ALA A 111 9.55 -9.85 9.33
CA ALA A 111 10.14 -9.31 8.11
C ALA A 111 10.75 -7.92 8.35
N THR A 112 10.07 -7.03 9.07
CA THR A 112 10.58 -5.70 9.45
C THR A 112 11.89 -5.81 10.23
N ALA A 113 11.93 -6.59 11.31
CA ALA A 113 13.15 -6.80 12.09
C ALA A 113 14.27 -7.47 11.27
N THR A 114 13.92 -8.23 10.22
CA THR A 114 14.89 -8.83 9.32
C THR A 114 15.56 -7.80 8.44
N VAL A 115 14.80 -6.87 7.85
CA VAL A 115 15.36 -5.84 6.98
C VAL A 115 16.06 -4.73 7.77
N GLU A 116 15.67 -4.47 9.01
CA GLU A 116 16.34 -3.53 9.93
C GLU A 116 17.77 -3.95 10.31
N ARG A 117 18.20 -5.18 9.98
CA ARG A 117 19.61 -5.57 10.12
C ARG A 117 20.51 -4.98 9.03
N LEU A 118 19.92 -4.43 7.96
CA LEU A 118 20.67 -3.74 6.92
C LEU A 118 21.13 -2.38 7.46
N PRO A 119 22.38 -1.96 7.20
CA PRO A 119 22.98 -0.78 7.85
C PRO A 119 22.31 0.55 7.46
N PHE A 120 21.48 0.56 6.42
CA PHE A 120 20.76 1.74 5.92
C PHE A 120 19.25 1.68 6.20
N VAL A 121 18.77 0.70 6.97
CA VAL A 121 17.36 0.55 7.33
C VAL A 121 17.20 0.80 8.82
N PHE A 122 16.27 1.67 9.21
CA PHE A 122 16.08 2.05 10.60
C PHE A 122 14.59 2.35 10.91
N PRO A 123 14.14 2.11 12.15
CA PRO A 123 12.79 2.47 12.59
C PRO A 123 12.63 3.99 12.69
N PHE A 124 11.53 4.54 12.15
CA PHE A 124 11.24 5.98 12.14
C PHE A 124 9.73 6.26 11.93
N ASP A 125 9.07 6.95 12.87
CA ASP A 125 7.64 7.27 12.86
C ASP A 125 7.33 8.65 13.45
#